data_AF-A0A927HEQ3-F1
#
_entry.id   AF-A0A927HEQ3-F1
#
_cell.length_a   1.000
_cell.length_b   1.000
_cell.length_c   1.000
_cell.angle_alpha   90.00
_cell.angle_beta   90.00
_cell.angle_gamma   90.00
#
_symmetry.space_group_name_H-M   'P 1'
#
loop_
_entity.id
_entity.type
_entity.pdbx_description
1 polymer ?
#
loop_
_entity_poly.entity_id
_entity_poly.type
_entity_poly.pdbx_seq_one_letter_code
_entity_poly.pdbx_strand_id
1 'polypeptide(L)'
;MLAGIEALEHVLAEHEGDPVISSIVAQSHMDIGWAWRGTGWDAEIPDRNHAAFAAHFDRAGDILSPFCPNTLQSPLLAASCCALLGGTDAGRRRVADRYEALIDLNPQNPRPMRAMGNHLLPRWYGSYKELELEAHRTAARVMETWGAGGYTWVMFDAISFDDEACANLDLTFFIEGLRDILARHSDPYTVNLLASYCANAIGQVYSGDDRADHNRKVIAGCARWIIRDHMTELHPMVWAHAAQGFDNSLHVRSPANFADSGRKDAMRIITRLFSREIAAGKRVVFTESGPEAMAGGA
;
A
#
# COMPACT_ATOMS: atom_id res chain seq x y z
N MET A 1 -21.12 17.04 8.15
CA MET A 1 -20.13 15.98 8.42
C MET A 1 -20.34 15.35 9.80
N LEU A 2 -20.60 16.15 10.85
CA LEU A 2 -20.87 15.65 12.22
C LEU A 2 -22.10 14.71 12.34
N ALA A 3 -23.21 15.00 11.66
CA ALA A 3 -24.42 14.17 11.73
C ALA A 3 -24.20 12.68 11.35
N GLY A 4 -23.22 12.39 10.48
CA GLY A 4 -22.91 11.02 10.07
C GLY A 4 -22.22 10.22 11.17
N ILE A 5 -21.20 10.81 11.81
CA ILE A 5 -20.49 10.15 12.90
C ILE A 5 -21.35 10.10 14.18
N GLU A 6 -22.20 11.10 14.42
CA GLU A 6 -23.19 11.09 15.51
C GLU A 6 -24.20 9.94 15.37
N ALA A 7 -24.66 9.64 14.16
CA ALA A 7 -25.54 8.50 13.92
C ALA A 7 -24.84 7.16 14.18
N LEU A 8 -23.56 7.04 13.82
CA LEU A 8 -22.76 5.84 14.12
C LEU A 8 -22.51 5.67 15.62
N GLU A 9 -22.31 6.76 16.36
CA GLU A 9 -22.20 6.75 17.83
C GLU A 9 -23.51 6.30 18.50
N HIS A 10 -24.67 6.65 17.92
CA HIS A 10 -25.94 6.13 18.40
C HIS A 10 -26.06 4.60 18.22
N VAL A 11 -25.67 4.10 17.04
CA VAL A 11 -25.63 2.65 16.78
C VAL A 11 -24.65 1.95 17.74
N LEU A 12 -23.49 2.55 18.01
CA LEU A 12 -22.55 2.00 18.99
C LEU A 12 -23.17 1.89 20.39
N ALA A 13 -23.92 2.91 20.82
CA ALA A 13 -24.60 2.89 22.12
C ALA A 13 -25.72 1.83 22.19
N GLU A 14 -26.42 1.56 21.09
CA GLU A 14 -27.45 0.50 21.02
C GLU A 14 -26.83 -0.91 21.01
N HIS A 15 -25.58 -1.04 20.58
CA HIS A 15 -24.86 -2.31 20.42
C HIS A 15 -23.56 -2.35 21.23
N GLU A 16 -23.62 -1.91 22.49
CA GLU A 16 -22.46 -1.87 23.37
C GLU A 16 -21.82 -3.27 23.51
N GLY A 17 -20.50 -3.33 23.32
CA GLY A 17 -19.74 -4.58 23.41
C GLY A 17 -19.66 -5.40 22.12
N ASP A 18 -20.34 -5.01 21.02
CA ASP A 18 -20.15 -5.66 19.73
C ASP A 18 -18.80 -5.25 19.10
N PRO A 19 -17.87 -6.19 18.87
CA PRO A 19 -16.53 -5.88 18.39
C PRO A 19 -16.50 -5.40 16.93
N VAL A 20 -17.46 -5.81 16.10
CA VAL A 20 -17.53 -5.42 14.68
C VAL A 20 -18.04 -3.99 14.58
N ILE A 21 -19.12 -3.67 15.28
CA ILE A 21 -19.67 -2.30 15.32
C ILE A 21 -18.63 -1.36 15.93
N SER A 22 -18.00 -1.74 17.05
CA SER A 22 -16.91 -0.98 17.66
C SER A 22 -15.76 -0.72 16.68
N SER A 23 -15.36 -1.72 15.88
CA SER A 23 -14.34 -1.56 14.85
C SER A 23 -14.73 -0.56 13.77
N ILE A 24 -15.96 -0.64 13.25
CA ILE A 24 -16.44 0.24 12.18
C ILE A 24 -16.51 1.69 12.65
N VAL A 25 -17.05 1.93 13.85
CA VAL A 25 -17.19 3.28 14.40
C VAL A 25 -15.82 3.87 14.75
N ALA A 26 -14.92 3.08 15.34
CA ALA A 26 -13.55 3.51 15.60
C ALA A 26 -12.77 3.82 14.31
N GLN A 27 -12.87 2.98 13.28
CA GLN A 27 -12.25 3.26 11.96
C GLN A 27 -12.81 4.53 11.34
N SER A 28 -14.12 4.77 11.46
CA SER A 28 -14.76 6.01 10.99
C SER A 28 -14.20 7.24 11.70
N HIS A 29 -13.97 7.17 13.01
CA HIS A 29 -13.28 8.23 13.74
C HIS A 29 -11.85 8.45 13.26
N MET A 30 -11.06 7.38 13.08
CA MET A 30 -9.69 7.48 12.58
C MET A 30 -9.63 8.12 11.18
N ASP A 31 -10.54 7.74 10.27
CA ASP A 31 -10.65 8.32 8.93
C ASP A 31 -10.96 9.82 8.99
N ILE A 32 -11.89 10.24 9.86
CA ILE A 32 -12.20 11.65 10.09
C ILE A 32 -10.99 12.38 10.69
N GLY A 33 -10.27 11.75 11.62
CA GLY A 33 -9.04 12.27 12.19
C GLY A 33 -8.02 12.57 11.09
N TRP A 34 -7.71 11.59 10.25
CA TRP A 34 -6.80 11.77 9.11
C TRP A 34 -7.27 12.85 8.14
N ALA A 35 -8.57 12.97 7.89
CA ALA A 35 -9.13 14.04 7.06
C ALA A 35 -8.91 15.43 7.66
N TRP A 36 -8.96 15.58 8.98
CA TRP A 36 -8.62 16.83 9.67
C TRP A 36 -7.13 17.14 9.60
N ARG A 37 -6.26 16.15 9.85
CA ARG A 37 -4.80 16.32 9.79
C ARG A 37 -4.35 16.73 8.39
N GLY A 38 -4.89 16.07 7.36
CA GLY A 38 -4.45 16.23 5.98
C GLY A 38 -3.07 15.60 5.71
N THR A 39 -2.46 16.01 4.59
CA THR A 39 -1.20 15.44 4.06
C THR A 39 0.03 16.31 4.31
N GLY A 40 -0.13 17.46 4.96
CA GLY A 40 0.96 18.40 5.21
C GLY A 40 2.02 17.84 6.15
N TRP A 41 3.18 18.50 6.17
CA TRP A 41 4.19 18.23 7.18
C TRP A 41 3.67 18.62 8.57
N ASP A 42 4.16 17.95 9.60
CA ASP A 42 3.64 18.12 10.97
C ASP A 42 3.68 19.58 11.45
N ALA A 43 4.74 20.30 11.10
CA ALA A 43 4.95 21.71 11.41
C ALA A 43 4.00 22.68 10.65
N GLU A 44 3.33 22.22 9.60
CA GLU A 44 2.43 23.03 8.76
C GLU A 44 0.96 22.83 9.12
N ILE A 45 0.65 21.85 9.96
CA ILE A 45 -0.73 21.52 10.34
C ILE A 45 -1.20 22.51 11.42
N PRO A 46 -2.34 23.20 11.23
CA PRO A 46 -2.87 24.12 12.23
C PRO A 46 -3.22 23.43 13.56
N ASP A 47 -3.00 24.11 14.68
CA ASP A 47 -3.31 23.57 16.03
C ASP A 47 -4.75 23.03 16.16
N ARG A 48 -5.70 23.71 15.52
CA ARG A 48 -7.10 23.27 15.48
C ARG A 48 -7.26 21.89 14.83
N ASN A 49 -6.53 21.64 13.75
CA ASN A 49 -6.58 20.39 13.01
C ASN A 49 -5.88 19.28 13.79
N HIS A 50 -4.76 19.59 14.46
CA HIS A 50 -4.12 18.69 15.42
C HIS A 50 -5.05 18.29 16.55
N ALA A 51 -5.74 19.25 17.16
CA ALA A 51 -6.70 18.99 18.25
C ALA A 51 -7.88 18.13 17.77
N ALA A 52 -8.39 18.37 16.56
CA ALA A 52 -9.47 17.57 15.99
C ALA A 52 -9.01 16.13 15.64
N PHE A 53 -7.80 15.98 15.09
CA PHE A 53 -7.17 14.69 14.87
C PHE A 53 -7.05 13.90 16.18
N ALA A 54 -6.46 14.52 17.20
CA ALA A 54 -6.27 13.90 18.52
C ALA A 54 -7.60 13.48 19.14
N ALA A 55 -8.61 14.36 19.17
CA ALA A 55 -9.92 14.05 19.75
C ALA A 55 -10.60 12.84 19.09
N HIS A 56 -10.45 12.67 17.78
CA HIS A 56 -11.01 11.52 17.08
C HIS A 56 -10.21 10.23 17.33
N PHE A 57 -8.89 10.31 17.43
CA PHE A 57 -8.05 9.15 17.80
C PHE A 57 -8.26 8.73 19.25
N ASP A 58 -8.42 9.67 20.17
CA ASP A 58 -8.77 9.40 21.57
C ASP A 58 -10.11 8.66 21.65
N ARG A 59 -11.14 9.15 20.94
CA ARG A 59 -12.44 8.48 20.90
C ARG A 59 -12.35 7.08 20.29
N ALA A 60 -11.62 6.90 19.20
CA ALA A 60 -11.39 5.57 18.62
C ALA A 60 -10.65 4.64 19.60
N GLY A 61 -9.70 5.18 20.36
CA GLY A 61 -8.99 4.49 21.42
C GLY A 61 -9.93 4.00 22.53
N ASP A 62 -10.83 4.87 23.01
CA ASP A 62 -11.82 4.52 24.03
C ASP A 62 -12.71 3.36 23.56
N ILE A 63 -13.22 3.43 22.33
CA ILE A 63 -14.09 2.42 21.71
C ILE A 63 -13.39 1.05 21.63
N LEU A 64 -12.11 1.03 21.27
CA LEU A 64 -11.35 -0.20 21.05
C LEU A 64 -10.62 -0.71 22.30
N SER A 65 -10.52 0.11 23.34
CA SER A 65 -9.83 -0.23 24.59
C SER A 65 -10.25 -1.58 25.20
N PRO A 66 -11.54 -2.02 25.15
CA PRO A 66 -11.93 -3.31 25.70
C PRO A 66 -11.42 -4.51 24.88
N PHE A 67 -11.08 -4.30 23.60
CA PHE A 67 -10.82 -5.38 22.65
C PHE A 67 -9.33 -5.53 22.27
N CYS A 68 -8.56 -4.43 22.24
CA CYS A 68 -7.16 -4.51 21.80
C CYS A 68 -6.23 -5.43 22.64
N PRO A 69 -6.46 -5.69 23.95
CA PRO A 69 -5.66 -6.65 24.69
C PRO A 69 -5.84 -8.11 24.24
N ASN A 70 -7.00 -8.44 23.66
CA ASN A 70 -7.32 -9.77 23.15
C ASN A 70 -8.20 -9.57 21.92
N THR A 71 -7.58 -9.44 20.75
CA THR A 71 -8.24 -9.14 19.46
C THR A 71 -9.25 -10.21 19.00
N LEU A 72 -9.60 -11.16 19.88
CA LEU A 72 -10.56 -12.24 19.68
C LEU A 72 -10.23 -13.11 18.46
N GLN A 73 -8.96 -13.16 18.06
CA GLN A 73 -8.51 -13.78 16.82
C GLN A 73 -9.23 -13.22 15.57
N SER A 74 -9.71 -11.98 15.63
CA SER A 74 -10.39 -11.30 14.53
C SER A 74 -9.40 -10.41 13.77
N PRO A 75 -9.17 -10.67 12.47
CA PRO A 75 -8.33 -9.79 11.64
C PRO A 75 -8.85 -8.35 11.58
N LEU A 76 -10.17 -8.16 11.61
CA LEU A 76 -10.78 -6.82 11.60
C LEU A 76 -10.39 -6.03 12.86
N LEU A 77 -10.57 -6.64 14.05
CA LEU A 77 -10.21 -5.99 15.32
C LEU A 77 -8.71 -5.73 15.39
N ALA A 78 -7.89 -6.71 15.03
CA ALA A 78 -6.43 -6.55 15.01
C ALA A 78 -6.01 -5.41 14.07
N ALA A 79 -6.62 -5.30 12.88
CA ALA A 79 -6.37 -4.20 11.95
C ALA A 79 -6.79 -2.84 12.54
N SER A 80 -7.95 -2.75 13.19
CA SER A 80 -8.40 -1.53 13.88
C SER A 80 -7.43 -1.10 14.98
N CYS A 81 -6.94 -2.05 15.78
CA CYS A 81 -5.95 -1.76 16.83
C CYS A 81 -4.56 -1.38 16.29
N CYS A 82 -4.17 -1.88 15.11
CA CYS A 82 -2.98 -1.42 14.40
C CYS A 82 -3.18 0.00 13.84
N ALA A 83 -4.35 0.31 13.29
CA ALA A 83 -4.65 1.64 12.76
C ALA A 83 -4.60 2.75 13.84
N LEU A 84 -4.97 2.43 15.08
CA LEU A 84 -4.85 3.35 16.22
C LEU A 84 -3.42 3.84 16.47
N LEU A 85 -2.41 3.08 16.02
CA LEU A 85 -1.02 3.49 16.21
C LEU A 85 -0.75 4.88 15.66
N GLY A 86 -1.44 5.32 14.60
CA GLY A 86 -1.25 6.65 14.01
C GLY A 86 -1.48 7.84 14.97
N GLY A 87 -2.17 7.65 16.09
CA GLY A 87 -2.43 8.70 17.09
C GLY A 87 -1.87 8.40 18.49
N THR A 88 -1.00 7.39 18.64
CA THR A 88 -0.48 6.99 19.96
C THR A 88 1.05 7.00 20.01
N ASP A 89 1.63 7.41 21.14
CA ASP A 89 3.04 7.17 21.47
C ASP A 89 3.27 5.69 21.85
N ALA A 90 3.23 4.81 20.86
CA ALA A 90 3.52 3.40 21.05
C ALA A 90 5.04 3.14 20.90
N GLY A 91 5.62 2.40 21.85
CA GLY A 91 7.03 1.97 21.74
C GLY A 91 7.26 0.99 20.58
N ARG A 92 8.42 1.10 19.91
CA ARG A 92 8.79 0.39 18.67
C ARG A 92 8.42 -1.09 18.60
N ARG A 93 8.87 -1.89 19.59
CA ARG A 93 8.63 -3.34 19.62
C ARG A 93 7.15 -3.70 19.67
N ARG A 94 6.31 -2.83 20.27
CA ARG A 94 4.85 -3.04 20.34
C ARG A 94 4.18 -2.86 18.97
N VAL A 95 4.81 -2.20 18.01
CA VAL A 95 4.27 -2.00 16.66
C VAL A 95 4.47 -3.25 15.81
N ALA A 96 5.70 -3.78 15.77
CA ALA A 96 6.01 -5.00 15.04
C ALA A 96 5.16 -6.19 15.53
N ASP A 97 5.13 -6.43 16.85
CA ASP A 97 4.36 -7.53 17.45
C ASP A 97 2.87 -7.50 17.07
N ARG A 98 2.27 -6.30 16.99
CA ARG A 98 0.86 -6.12 16.60
C ARG A 98 0.62 -6.46 15.14
N TYR A 99 1.49 -6.00 14.25
CA TYR A 99 1.38 -6.34 12.82
C TYR A 99 1.65 -7.80 12.56
N GLU A 100 2.63 -8.40 13.24
CA GLU A 100 2.90 -9.84 13.16
C GLU A 100 1.67 -10.66 13.53
N ALA A 101 1.01 -10.33 14.65
CA ALA A 101 -0.23 -10.99 15.06
C ALA A 101 -1.36 -10.82 14.03
N LEU A 102 -1.49 -9.63 13.42
CA LEU A 102 -2.47 -9.40 12.35
C LEU A 102 -2.14 -10.18 11.07
N ILE A 103 -0.86 -10.28 10.70
CA ILE A 103 -0.40 -11.04 9.54
C ILE A 103 -0.67 -12.53 9.75
N ASP A 104 -0.43 -13.05 10.95
CA ASP A 104 -0.74 -14.45 11.29
C ASP A 104 -2.23 -14.77 11.15
N LEU A 105 -3.10 -13.82 11.50
CA LEU A 105 -4.56 -13.97 11.38
C LEU A 105 -5.06 -13.91 9.93
N ASN A 106 -4.36 -13.21 9.03
CA ASN A 106 -4.76 -13.05 7.64
C ASN A 106 -3.54 -12.95 6.70
N PRO A 107 -2.79 -14.04 6.50
CA PRO A 107 -1.52 -14.01 5.78
C PRO A 107 -1.70 -13.74 4.28
N GLN A 108 -2.90 -13.95 3.74
CA GLN A 108 -3.26 -13.68 2.34
C GLN A 108 -3.45 -12.20 2.05
N ASN A 109 -3.59 -11.34 3.07
CA ASN A 109 -3.78 -9.92 2.86
C ASN A 109 -2.42 -9.19 2.88
N PRO A 110 -1.99 -8.55 1.78
CA PRO A 110 -0.73 -7.81 1.77
C PRO A 110 -0.80 -6.46 2.49
N ARG A 111 -2.00 -5.94 2.77
CA ARG A 111 -2.16 -4.59 3.35
C ARG A 111 -1.53 -4.44 4.75
N PRO A 112 -1.70 -5.39 5.69
CA PRO A 112 -0.97 -5.36 6.97
C PRO A 112 0.54 -5.30 6.83
N MET A 113 1.13 -6.10 5.92
CA MET A 113 2.58 -6.10 5.66
C MET A 113 3.05 -4.73 5.16
N ARG A 114 2.32 -4.17 4.20
CA ARG A 114 2.57 -2.82 3.67
C ARG A 114 2.50 -1.73 4.74
N ALA A 115 1.46 -1.75 5.57
CA ALA A 115 1.28 -0.80 6.66
C ALA A 115 2.37 -0.93 7.74
N MET A 116 2.78 -2.16 8.05
CA MET A 116 3.89 -2.45 8.97
C MET A 116 5.17 -1.76 8.50
N GLY A 117 5.54 -1.89 7.23
CA GLY A 117 6.74 -1.25 6.70
C GLY A 117 6.74 0.27 6.84
N ASN A 118 5.61 0.92 6.53
CA ASN A 118 5.48 2.37 6.72
C ASN A 118 5.66 2.75 8.21
N HIS A 119 4.96 2.07 9.13
CA HIS A 119 5.05 2.37 10.57
C HIS A 119 6.40 2.03 11.22
N LEU A 120 7.25 1.23 10.56
CA LEU A 120 8.62 0.95 10.98
C LEU A 120 9.66 1.93 10.46
N LEU A 121 9.26 2.94 9.66
CA LEU A 121 10.18 4.03 9.30
C LEU A 121 10.55 4.90 10.53
N PRO A 122 11.73 5.54 10.57
CA PRO A 122 12.17 6.35 11.71
C PRO A 122 11.27 7.53 12.06
N ARG A 123 10.57 8.09 11.06
CA ARG A 123 9.61 9.19 11.26
C ARG A 123 8.39 8.78 12.09
N TRP A 124 8.16 7.47 12.23
CA TRP A 124 7.07 6.89 13.00
C TRP A 124 7.66 6.20 14.24
N TYR A 125 7.62 4.87 14.28
CA TYR A 125 7.93 4.12 15.49
C TYR A 125 9.17 3.25 15.35
N GLY A 126 9.85 3.21 14.21
CA GLY A 126 10.90 2.23 13.96
C GLY A 126 12.28 2.83 13.70
N SER A 127 13.05 2.08 12.94
CA SER A 127 14.37 2.43 12.43
C SER A 127 14.65 1.62 11.17
N TYR A 128 15.55 2.07 10.31
CA TYR A 128 15.90 1.33 9.09
C TYR A 128 16.37 -0.10 9.38
N LYS A 129 17.08 -0.33 10.49
CA LYS A 129 17.52 -1.66 10.92
C LYS A 129 16.35 -2.56 11.34
N GLU A 130 15.36 -2.00 12.04
CA GLU A 130 14.17 -2.74 12.45
C GLU A 130 13.28 -3.03 11.24
N LEU A 131 13.09 -2.07 10.32
CA LEU A 131 12.38 -2.29 9.06
C LEU A 131 12.98 -3.46 8.28
N GLU A 132 14.30 -3.47 8.08
CA GLU A 132 15.01 -4.52 7.36
C GLU A 132 14.86 -5.89 8.03
N LEU A 133 15.07 -5.94 9.35
CA LEU A 133 14.95 -7.16 10.14
C LEU A 133 13.53 -7.73 10.07
N GLU A 134 12.53 -6.89 10.25
CA GLU A 134 11.14 -7.34 10.28
C GLU A 134 10.59 -7.68 8.89
N ALA A 135 11.10 -7.06 7.82
CA ALA A 135 10.78 -7.49 6.46
C ALA A 135 11.27 -8.92 6.18
N HIS A 136 12.48 -9.27 6.64
CA HIS A 136 13.01 -10.63 6.53
C HIS A 136 12.23 -11.63 7.39
N ARG A 137 11.90 -11.26 8.64
CA ARG A 137 11.07 -12.10 9.51
C ARG A 137 9.67 -12.32 8.93
N THR A 138 9.10 -11.29 8.31
CA THR A 138 7.80 -11.39 7.65
C THR A 138 7.87 -12.32 6.46
N ALA A 139 8.91 -12.24 5.61
CA ALA A 139 9.10 -13.19 4.52
C ALA A 139 9.17 -14.64 5.03
N ALA A 140 9.89 -14.91 6.12
CA ALA A 140 9.92 -16.23 6.74
C ALA A 140 8.53 -16.64 7.29
N ARG A 141 7.82 -15.71 7.93
CA ARG A 141 6.48 -15.91 8.50
C ARG A 141 5.44 -16.28 7.45
N VAL A 142 5.48 -15.65 6.28
CA VAL A 142 4.54 -15.89 5.18
C VAL A 142 5.14 -16.66 4.00
N MET A 143 6.22 -17.42 4.25
CA MET A 143 6.99 -18.13 3.23
C MET A 143 6.12 -19.02 2.35
N GLU A 144 5.18 -19.76 2.95
CA GLU A 144 4.26 -20.64 2.23
C GLU A 144 3.29 -19.87 1.33
N THR A 145 2.83 -18.71 1.79
CA THR A 145 1.84 -17.88 1.10
C THR A 145 2.45 -17.03 0.00
N TRP A 146 3.58 -16.38 0.29
CA TRP A 146 4.11 -15.29 -0.52
C TRP A 146 5.53 -15.48 -1.02
N GLY A 147 6.24 -16.53 -0.59
CA GLY A 147 7.64 -16.62 -0.96
C GLY A 147 8.48 -15.53 -0.29
N ALA A 148 9.48 -15.02 -1.01
CA ALA A 148 10.15 -13.75 -0.69
C ALA A 148 9.20 -12.52 -0.77
N GLY A 149 7.98 -12.69 -1.30
CA GLY A 149 6.98 -11.64 -1.43
C GLY A 149 6.58 -10.96 -0.12
N GLY A 150 6.72 -11.64 1.02
CA GLY A 150 6.50 -11.01 2.33
C GLY A 150 7.45 -9.84 2.59
N TYR A 151 8.73 -9.99 2.21
CA TYR A 151 9.72 -8.91 2.30
C TYR A 151 9.34 -7.74 1.37
N THR A 152 8.99 -8.06 0.12
CA THR A 152 8.56 -7.07 -0.87
C THR A 152 7.33 -6.29 -0.40
N TRP A 153 6.33 -6.95 0.18
CA TRP A 153 5.15 -6.27 0.69
C TRP A 153 5.45 -5.34 1.86
N VAL A 154 6.33 -5.73 2.79
CA VAL A 154 6.77 -4.83 3.87
C VAL A 154 7.50 -3.62 3.30
N MET A 155 8.42 -3.82 2.37
CA MET A 155 9.22 -2.72 1.81
C MET A 155 8.45 -1.81 0.85
N PHE A 156 7.34 -2.29 0.27
CA PHE A 156 6.66 -1.68 -0.88
C PHE A 156 6.39 -0.18 -0.73
N ASP A 157 5.71 0.21 0.35
CA ASP A 157 5.37 1.61 0.60
C ASP A 157 6.55 2.36 1.24
N ALA A 158 7.34 1.70 2.10
CA ALA A 158 8.46 2.30 2.81
C ALA A 158 9.49 2.93 1.85
N ILE A 159 9.90 2.20 0.82
CA ILE A 159 10.92 2.67 -0.14
C ILE A 159 10.39 3.69 -1.15
N SER A 160 9.06 3.80 -1.27
CA SER A 160 8.43 4.82 -2.13
C SER A 160 8.49 6.21 -1.51
N PHE A 161 8.44 6.28 -0.17
CA PHE A 161 8.34 7.54 0.55
C PHE A 161 9.62 7.92 1.31
N ASP A 162 10.65 7.07 1.33
CA ASP A 162 11.87 7.28 2.12
C ASP A 162 13.12 6.84 1.34
N ASP A 163 14.03 7.78 1.10
CA ASP A 163 15.24 7.57 0.32
C ASP A 163 16.23 6.64 1.01
N GLU A 164 16.41 6.78 2.32
CA GLU A 164 17.38 5.97 3.07
C GLU A 164 16.88 4.53 3.22
N ALA A 165 15.56 4.31 3.36
CA ALA A 165 14.97 2.98 3.26
C ALA A 165 15.21 2.38 1.86
N CYS A 166 15.01 3.15 0.79
CA CYS A 166 15.25 2.69 -0.57
C CYS A 166 16.73 2.38 -0.83
N ALA A 167 17.66 3.21 -0.33
CA ALA A 167 19.09 3.02 -0.48
C ALA A 167 19.61 1.77 0.26
N ASN A 168 19.01 1.42 1.39
CA ASN A 168 19.39 0.28 2.22
C ASN A 168 18.73 -1.05 1.83
N LEU A 169 17.76 -1.02 0.91
CA LEU A 169 17.02 -2.18 0.44
C LEU A 169 17.94 -3.31 -0.04
N ASP A 170 17.70 -4.55 0.43
CA ASP A 170 18.10 -5.74 -0.32
C ASP A 170 17.31 -5.82 -1.63
N LEU A 171 17.88 -5.21 -2.66
CA LEU A 171 17.28 -5.08 -3.98
C LEU A 171 17.09 -6.45 -4.65
N THR A 172 18.00 -7.40 -4.42
CA THR A 172 17.91 -8.72 -5.06
C THR A 172 16.73 -9.48 -4.48
N PHE A 173 16.62 -9.51 -3.15
CA PHE A 173 15.52 -10.18 -2.47
C PHE A 173 14.17 -9.51 -2.73
N PHE A 174 14.14 -8.18 -2.86
CA PHE A 174 12.94 -7.45 -3.29
C PHE A 174 12.43 -7.90 -4.66
N ILE A 175 13.32 -8.06 -5.64
CA ILE A 175 12.96 -8.46 -7.01
C ILE A 175 12.57 -9.94 -7.06
N GLU A 176 13.22 -10.80 -6.27
CA GLU A 176 12.78 -12.18 -6.07
C GLU A 176 11.36 -12.22 -5.51
N GLY A 177 11.05 -11.40 -4.50
CA GLY A 177 9.71 -11.31 -3.94
C GLY A 177 8.66 -10.80 -4.94
N LEU A 178 9.00 -9.87 -5.85
CA LEU A 178 8.09 -9.50 -6.96
C LEU A 178 7.74 -10.71 -7.85
N ARG A 179 8.72 -11.58 -8.13
CA ARG A 179 8.48 -12.80 -8.91
C ARG A 179 7.64 -13.80 -8.15
N ASP A 180 7.93 -14.02 -6.87
CA ASP A 180 7.18 -14.96 -6.03
C ASP A 180 5.72 -14.52 -5.85
N ILE A 181 5.47 -13.22 -5.68
CA ILE A 181 4.10 -12.68 -5.65
C ILE A 181 3.36 -13.05 -6.94
N LEU A 182 3.96 -12.79 -8.10
CA LEU A 182 3.30 -13.06 -9.39
C LEU A 182 3.24 -14.55 -9.74
N ALA A 183 4.14 -15.38 -9.22
CA ALA A 183 4.07 -16.83 -9.39
C ALA A 183 2.94 -17.46 -8.58
N ARG A 184 2.56 -16.85 -7.45
CA ARG A 184 1.54 -17.36 -6.52
C ARG A 184 0.18 -16.68 -6.69
N HIS A 185 0.17 -15.42 -7.09
CA HIS A 185 -1.02 -14.58 -7.17
C HIS A 185 -0.94 -13.63 -8.40
N SER A 186 -1.15 -14.21 -9.58
CA SER A 186 -1.09 -13.50 -10.87
C SER A 186 -2.43 -12.88 -11.30
N ASP A 187 -3.30 -12.52 -10.37
CA ASP A 187 -4.58 -11.92 -10.74
C ASP A 187 -4.36 -10.54 -11.41
N PRO A 188 -5.27 -10.10 -12.28
CA PRO A 188 -5.08 -8.87 -13.04
C PRO A 188 -4.83 -7.62 -12.18
N TYR A 189 -5.45 -7.53 -11.00
CA TYR A 189 -5.25 -6.38 -10.12
C TYR A 189 -3.82 -6.35 -9.57
N THR A 190 -3.31 -7.49 -9.08
CA THR A 190 -1.94 -7.59 -8.55
C THR A 190 -0.90 -7.29 -9.63
N VAL A 191 -1.09 -7.81 -10.85
CA VAL A 191 -0.20 -7.51 -11.98
C VAL A 191 -0.19 -6.01 -12.29
N ASN A 192 -1.36 -5.37 -12.37
CA ASN A 192 -1.46 -3.92 -12.61
C ASN A 192 -0.85 -3.10 -11.46
N LEU A 193 -1.04 -3.53 -10.21
CA LEU A 193 -0.47 -2.87 -9.03
C LEU A 193 1.06 -2.88 -9.11
N LEU A 194 1.68 -4.05 -9.31
CA LEU A 194 3.13 -4.17 -9.37
C LEU A 194 3.73 -3.51 -10.60
N ALA A 195 3.11 -3.67 -11.78
CA ALA A 195 3.56 -3.04 -13.02
C ALA A 195 3.53 -1.51 -12.90
N SER A 196 2.41 -0.95 -12.44
CA SER A 196 2.24 0.50 -12.30
C SER A 196 3.11 1.07 -11.18
N TYR A 197 3.32 0.33 -10.09
CA TYR A 197 4.27 0.70 -9.03
C TYR A 197 5.69 0.84 -9.58
N CYS A 198 6.20 -0.19 -10.26
CA CYS A 198 7.54 -0.15 -10.85
C CYS A 198 7.65 0.98 -11.89
N ALA A 199 6.65 1.13 -12.76
CA ALA A 199 6.74 2.06 -13.88
C ALA A 199 6.50 3.53 -13.51
N ASN A 200 5.63 3.81 -12.52
CA ASN A 200 5.22 5.17 -12.16
C ASN A 200 5.70 5.55 -10.76
N ALA A 201 5.21 4.86 -9.72
CA ALA A 201 5.41 5.28 -8.33
C ALA A 201 6.90 5.30 -7.95
N ILE A 202 7.65 4.27 -8.34
CA ILE A 202 9.09 4.21 -8.12
C ILE A 202 9.88 4.82 -9.28
N GLY A 203 9.48 4.53 -10.52
CA GLY A 203 10.24 4.90 -11.72
C GLY A 203 10.34 6.38 -12.03
N GLN A 204 9.59 7.25 -11.33
CA GLN A 204 9.58 8.69 -11.57
C GLN A 204 10.18 9.53 -10.43
N VAL A 205 10.62 8.91 -9.33
CA VAL A 205 11.19 9.60 -8.18
C VAL A 205 12.71 9.68 -8.34
N TYR A 206 13.24 10.90 -8.34
CA TYR A 206 14.67 11.18 -8.29
C TYR A 206 14.93 12.12 -7.12
N SER A 207 15.64 11.64 -6.10
CA SER A 207 15.86 12.41 -4.87
C SER A 207 17.26 13.01 -4.77
N GLY A 208 18.20 12.57 -5.63
CA GLY A 208 19.60 12.95 -5.54
C GLY A 208 20.43 12.07 -4.60
N ASP A 209 19.82 11.03 -3.99
CA ASP A 209 20.56 9.94 -3.37
C ASP A 209 20.92 8.90 -4.43
N ASP A 210 22.21 8.81 -4.76
CA ASP A 210 22.70 7.93 -5.83
C ASP A 210 22.33 6.44 -5.64
N ARG A 211 22.28 5.95 -4.39
CA ARG A 211 21.95 4.55 -4.09
C ARG A 211 20.45 4.32 -4.22
N ALA A 212 19.63 5.21 -3.66
CA ALA A 212 18.18 5.12 -3.80
C ALA A 212 17.79 5.21 -5.28
N ASP A 213 18.31 6.20 -6.02
CA ASP A 213 18.00 6.42 -7.42
C ASP A 213 18.49 5.25 -8.31
N HIS A 214 19.62 4.61 -7.96
CA HIS A 214 20.02 3.35 -8.58
C HIS A 214 18.99 2.23 -8.35
N ASN A 215 18.59 1.99 -7.10
CA ASN A 215 17.64 0.95 -6.75
C ASN A 215 16.28 1.18 -7.44
N ARG A 216 15.77 2.42 -7.43
CA ARG A 216 14.54 2.80 -8.13
C ARG A 216 14.62 2.52 -9.62
N LYS A 217 15.75 2.82 -10.26
CA LYS A 217 15.96 2.54 -11.69
C LYS A 217 15.91 1.03 -12.00
N VAL A 218 16.50 0.20 -11.15
CA VAL A 218 16.45 -1.26 -11.32
C VAL A 218 15.03 -1.79 -11.11
N ILE A 219 14.33 -1.33 -10.06
CA ILE A 219 12.93 -1.69 -9.80
C ILE A 219 12.03 -1.25 -10.97
N ALA A 220 12.24 -0.05 -11.50
CA ALA A 220 11.49 0.44 -12.67
C ALA A 220 11.70 -0.43 -13.91
N GLY A 221 12.89 -1.00 -14.07
CA GLY A 221 13.19 -1.99 -15.10
C GLY A 221 12.31 -3.25 -15.01
N CYS A 222 11.83 -3.60 -13.81
CA CYS A 222 11.00 -4.80 -13.61
C CYS A 222 9.62 -4.69 -14.26
N ALA A 223 9.09 -3.47 -14.45
CA ALA A 223 7.83 -3.27 -15.16
C ALA A 223 7.83 -3.92 -16.55
N ARG A 224 8.99 -4.05 -17.19
CA ARG A 224 9.11 -4.67 -18.52
C ARG A 224 8.67 -6.13 -18.52
N TRP A 225 9.21 -6.95 -17.62
CA TRP A 225 8.90 -8.38 -17.59
C TRP A 225 7.53 -8.60 -16.97
N ILE A 226 7.14 -7.81 -15.95
CA ILE A 226 5.79 -7.90 -15.36
C ILE A 226 4.72 -7.67 -16.43
N ILE A 227 4.86 -6.61 -17.24
CA ILE A 227 3.89 -6.31 -18.30
C ILE A 227 3.93 -7.40 -19.38
N ARG A 228 5.12 -7.76 -19.88
CA ARG A 228 5.25 -8.70 -21.01
C ARG A 228 4.83 -10.13 -20.69
N ASP A 229 4.99 -10.54 -19.44
CA ASP A 229 4.87 -11.95 -19.09
C ASP A 229 3.58 -12.22 -18.30
N HIS A 230 2.96 -11.19 -17.70
CA HIS A 230 1.80 -11.38 -16.81
C HIS A 230 0.57 -10.49 -17.11
N MET A 231 0.68 -9.43 -17.91
CA MET A 231 -0.45 -8.49 -18.09
C MET A 231 -1.51 -9.02 -19.05
N THR A 232 -2.64 -9.45 -18.49
CA THR A 232 -3.80 -9.98 -19.25
C THR A 232 -4.90 -8.94 -19.51
N GLU A 233 -4.95 -7.88 -18.70
CA GLU A 233 -5.84 -6.74 -18.90
C GLU A 233 -5.29 -5.48 -18.22
N LEU A 234 -5.81 -4.32 -18.61
CA LEU A 234 -5.43 -3.03 -18.06
C LEU A 234 -6.47 -2.55 -17.06
N HIS A 235 -6.03 -2.16 -15.86
CA HIS A 235 -6.88 -1.53 -14.83
C HIS A 235 -6.53 -0.05 -14.67
N PRO A 236 -7.19 0.87 -15.40
CA PRO A 236 -6.74 2.26 -15.48
C PRO A 236 -6.72 3.01 -14.15
N MET A 237 -7.63 2.67 -13.23
CA MET A 237 -7.70 3.25 -11.90
C MET A 237 -6.43 3.00 -11.08
N VAL A 238 -5.86 1.79 -11.16
CA VAL A 238 -4.64 1.42 -10.43
C VAL A 238 -3.46 2.26 -10.95
N TRP A 239 -3.35 2.41 -12.26
CA TRP A 239 -2.31 3.22 -12.91
C TRP A 239 -2.43 4.71 -12.58
N ALA A 240 -3.66 5.23 -12.48
CA ALA A 240 -3.90 6.61 -12.08
C ALA A 240 -3.42 6.88 -10.65
N HIS A 241 -3.72 5.97 -9.71
CA HIS A 241 -3.21 6.08 -8.34
C HIS A 241 -1.68 5.95 -8.28
N ALA A 242 -1.08 5.03 -9.04
CA ALA A 242 0.37 4.86 -9.08
C ALA A 242 1.09 6.13 -9.55
N ALA A 243 0.52 6.84 -10.52
CA ALA A 243 1.05 8.13 -11.00
C ALA A 243 0.97 9.26 -9.95
N GLN A 244 0.21 9.06 -8.88
CA GLN A 244 0.11 9.96 -7.72
C GLN A 244 0.78 9.36 -6.47
N GLY A 245 1.68 8.37 -6.64
CA GLY A 245 2.40 7.73 -5.53
C GLY A 245 1.50 6.89 -4.62
N PHE A 246 0.34 6.43 -5.11
CA PHE A 246 -0.69 5.75 -4.31
C PHE A 246 -1.17 6.57 -3.10
N ASP A 247 -1.25 7.89 -3.25
CA ASP A 247 -1.82 8.75 -2.22
C ASP A 247 -3.29 8.38 -1.95
N ASN A 248 -3.54 7.79 -0.78
CA ASN A 248 -4.87 7.36 -0.33
C ASN A 248 -5.78 8.53 0.07
N SER A 249 -5.21 9.73 0.27
CA SER A 249 -5.95 10.95 0.61
C SER A 249 -6.28 11.82 -0.61
N LEU A 250 -5.89 11.36 -1.81
CA LEU A 250 -6.07 12.08 -3.05
C LEU A 250 -7.56 12.37 -3.30
N HIS A 251 -7.89 13.66 -3.45
CA HIS A 251 -9.25 14.08 -3.75
C HIS A 251 -9.58 13.93 -5.24
N VAL A 252 -10.21 12.80 -5.61
CA VAL A 252 -10.63 12.50 -6.98
C VAL A 252 -11.99 13.14 -7.28
N ARG A 253 -12.00 14.25 -8.02
CA ARG A 253 -13.24 14.96 -8.41
C ARG A 253 -14.09 14.23 -9.46
N SER A 254 -13.43 13.51 -10.38
CA SER A 254 -14.08 12.75 -11.45
C SER A 254 -13.37 11.41 -11.64
N PRO A 255 -13.99 10.29 -11.21
CA PRO A 255 -13.41 8.96 -11.40
C PRO A 255 -13.12 8.64 -12.87
N ALA A 256 -13.99 9.08 -13.79
CA ALA A 256 -13.81 8.86 -15.22
C ALA A 256 -12.55 9.57 -15.75
N ASN A 257 -12.38 10.85 -15.46
CA ASN A 257 -11.20 11.61 -15.91
C ASN A 257 -9.91 11.07 -15.30
N PHE A 258 -9.98 10.62 -14.04
CA PHE A 258 -8.84 10.05 -13.33
C PHE A 258 -8.44 8.69 -13.94
N ALA A 259 -9.40 7.81 -14.20
CA ALA A 259 -9.18 6.56 -14.93
C ALA A 259 -8.64 6.79 -16.35
N ASP A 260 -9.13 7.81 -17.07
CA ASP A 260 -8.63 8.16 -18.40
C ASP A 260 -7.17 8.62 -18.36
N SER A 261 -6.76 9.34 -17.32
CA SER A 261 -5.36 9.71 -17.10
C SER A 261 -4.49 8.46 -16.90
N GLY A 262 -4.91 7.56 -15.99
CA GLY A 262 -4.20 6.30 -15.76
C GLY A 262 -4.11 5.43 -17.01
N ARG A 263 -5.17 5.38 -17.83
CA ARG A 263 -5.17 4.69 -19.12
C ARG A 263 -4.13 5.28 -20.07
N LYS A 264 -4.08 6.61 -20.21
CA LYS A 264 -3.11 7.29 -21.09
C LYS A 264 -1.67 7.01 -20.65
N ASP A 265 -1.40 7.05 -19.35
CA ASP A 265 -0.07 6.76 -18.81
C ASP A 265 0.35 5.31 -19.03
N ALA A 266 -0.53 4.36 -18.70
CA ALA A 266 -0.29 2.95 -18.96
C ALA A 266 -0.02 2.70 -20.45
N MET A 267 -0.86 3.25 -21.33
CA MET A 267 -0.72 3.07 -22.77
C MET A 267 0.59 3.67 -23.31
N ARG A 268 1.03 4.82 -22.81
CA ARG A 268 2.33 5.41 -23.17
C ARG A 268 3.48 4.46 -22.85
N ILE A 269 3.46 3.86 -21.66
CA ILE A 269 4.49 2.94 -21.18
C ILE A 269 4.49 1.64 -21.97
N ILE A 270 3.30 1.04 -22.14
CA ILE A 270 3.10 -0.20 -22.89
C ILE A 270 3.49 -0.01 -24.36
N THR A 271 3.07 1.08 -25.00
CA THR A 271 3.44 1.39 -26.39
C THR A 271 4.95 1.52 -26.57
N ARG A 272 5.64 2.18 -25.62
CA ARG A 272 7.10 2.27 -25.63
C ARG A 272 7.74 0.89 -25.48
N LEU A 273 7.18 0.05 -24.62
CA LEU A 273 7.65 -1.30 -24.34
C LEU A 273 7.62 -2.21 -25.58
N PHE A 274 6.55 -2.11 -26.37
CA PHE A 274 6.31 -2.90 -27.59
C PHE A 274 6.61 -2.13 -28.88
N SER A 275 7.42 -1.07 -28.79
CA SER A 275 7.72 -0.18 -29.92
C SER A 275 8.31 -0.89 -31.13
N ARG A 276 9.10 -1.96 -30.92
CA ARG A 276 9.67 -2.76 -32.01
C ARG A 276 8.60 -3.57 -32.74
N GLU A 277 7.70 -4.20 -32.00
CA GLU A 277 6.60 -4.99 -32.54
C GLU A 277 5.61 -4.10 -33.32
N ILE A 278 5.28 -2.94 -32.75
CA ILE A 278 4.41 -1.94 -33.39
C ILE A 278 5.05 -1.39 -34.67
N ALA A 279 6.35 -1.07 -34.64
CA ALA A 279 7.08 -0.64 -35.83
C ALA A 279 7.14 -1.72 -36.93
N ALA A 280 7.03 -3.00 -36.56
CA ALA A 280 6.92 -4.12 -37.49
C ALA A 280 5.47 -4.37 -37.98
N GLY A 281 4.52 -3.47 -37.72
CA GLY A 281 3.13 -3.58 -38.15
C GLY A 281 2.29 -4.56 -37.32
N LYS A 282 2.77 -4.96 -36.13
CA LYS A 282 2.02 -5.84 -35.23
C LYS A 282 1.10 -5.04 -34.30
N ARG A 283 -0.04 -5.64 -33.96
CA ARG A 283 -0.92 -5.18 -32.89
C ARG A 283 -0.62 -5.97 -31.63
N VAL A 284 -0.48 -5.28 -30.51
CA VAL A 284 -0.39 -5.90 -29.19
C VAL A 284 -1.81 -6.11 -28.66
N VAL A 285 -2.14 -7.34 -28.31
CA VAL A 285 -3.43 -7.74 -27.74
C VAL A 285 -3.15 -8.43 -26.40
N PHE A 286 -3.86 -8.07 -25.34
CA PHE A 286 -3.78 -8.81 -24.09
C PHE A 286 -4.68 -10.05 -24.18
N THR A 287 -4.11 -11.21 -23.90
CA THR A 287 -4.78 -12.51 -23.86
C THR A 287 -4.76 -13.06 -22.43
N GLU A 288 -5.41 -14.20 -22.20
CA GLU A 288 -5.40 -14.87 -20.90
C GLU A 288 -3.98 -15.31 -20.47
N SER A 289 -3.06 -15.47 -21.41
CA SER A 289 -1.65 -15.80 -21.17
C SER A 289 -0.70 -14.60 -21.19
N GLY A 290 -1.23 -13.38 -21.33
CA GLY A 290 -0.45 -12.13 -21.36
C GLY A 290 -0.48 -11.43 -22.72
N PRO A 291 0.38 -10.42 -22.95
CA PRO A 291 0.41 -9.67 -24.19
C PRO A 291 1.00 -10.47 -25.37
N GLU A 292 0.25 -10.55 -26.47
CA GLU A 292 0.68 -11.16 -27.72
C GLU A 292 0.78 -10.13 -28.85
N ALA A 293 1.85 -10.21 -29.63
CA ALA A 293 2.05 -9.37 -30.80
C ALA A 293 1.54 -10.10 -32.06
N MET A 294 0.33 -9.77 -32.48
CA MET A 294 -0.35 -10.36 -33.63
C MET A 294 -0.11 -9.52 -34.89
N ALA A 295 -0.15 -10.14 -36.08
CA ALA A 295 -0.08 -9.40 -37.34
C ALA A 295 -1.25 -8.40 -37.42
N GLY A 296 -0.98 -7.14 -37.81
CA GLY A 296 -2.04 -6.16 -38.04
C GLY A 296 -2.95 -6.65 -39.18
N GLY A 297 -4.23 -6.89 -38.88
CA GLY A 297 -5.21 -7.17 -39.91
C GLY A 297 -5.31 -5.99 -40.88
N ALA A 298 -5.26 -6.27 -42.18
CA ALA A 298 -5.51 -5.31 -43.25
C ALA A 298 -6.96 -4.81 -43.21
#